data_AF-A0A4R5EK21-F1
#
_entry.id   AF-A0A4R5EK21-F1
#
_cell.length_a   1.000
_cell.length_b   1.000
_cell.length_c   1.000
_cell.angle_alpha   90.00
_cell.angle_beta   90.00
_cell.angle_gamma   90.00
#
_symmetry.space_group_name_H-M   'P 1'
#
loop_
_entity.id
_entity.type
_entity.pdbx_description
1 polymer ?
#
loop_
_entity_poly.entity_id
_entity_poly.type
_entity_poly.pdbx_seq_one_letter_code
_entity_poly.pdbx_strand_id
1 'polypeptide(L)'
;MSHADRRAQILSTASDFFAENGLTGPTRRLAEAAGVSQRLLYRFFPTKENIVAEVYREEILGAFKGKWFADLQDRSLPIEQRITTFYVDYLDTTLTRKWMRLFLYASLADSSMAPDYIASIVTQLLEVLIKEAAAELDVTLPDDRAMIHEMAWTLHGGISHYAIRRHIYKASLQVPESSIVAMHVHLFLAGLGPMIEACSDAR
;
A
#
# COMPACT_ATOMS: atom_id res chain seq x y z
N MET A 1 -19.92 -20.51 -18.55
CA MET A 1 -18.92 -19.55 -18.03
C MET A 1 -17.98 -19.21 -19.18
N SER A 2 -17.74 -17.92 -19.43
CA SER A 2 -16.89 -17.48 -20.53
C SER A 2 -15.41 -17.77 -20.27
N HIS A 3 -14.57 -17.66 -21.29
CA HIS A 3 -13.11 -17.74 -21.11
C HIS A 3 -12.61 -16.65 -20.15
N ALA A 4 -13.14 -15.43 -20.25
CA ALA A 4 -12.79 -14.31 -19.38
C ALA A 4 -13.21 -14.58 -17.92
N ASP A 5 -14.43 -15.04 -17.70
CA ASP A 5 -14.94 -15.37 -16.36
C ASP A 5 -14.09 -16.47 -15.70
N ARG A 6 -13.71 -17.50 -16.48
CA ARG A 6 -12.84 -18.58 -15.97
C ARG A 6 -11.46 -18.05 -15.60
N ARG A 7 -10.90 -17.17 -16.42
CA ARG A 7 -9.60 -16.55 -16.18
C ARG A 7 -9.63 -15.71 -14.89
N ALA A 8 -10.68 -14.89 -14.72
CA ALA A 8 -10.88 -14.07 -13.52
C ALA A 8 -11.07 -14.95 -12.27
N GLN A 9 -11.85 -16.03 -12.36
CA GLN A 9 -12.00 -16.98 -11.25
C GLN A 9 -10.66 -17.60 -10.82
N ILE A 10 -9.85 -18.04 -11.79
CA ILE A 10 -8.52 -18.61 -11.52
C ILE A 10 -7.63 -17.55 -10.86
N LEU A 11 -7.66 -16.31 -11.35
CA LEU A 11 -6.82 -15.23 -10.84
C LEU A 11 -7.20 -14.82 -9.41
N SER A 12 -8.49 -14.69 -9.12
CA SER A 12 -9.01 -14.47 -7.77
C SER A 12 -8.63 -15.62 -6.83
N THR A 13 -8.71 -16.87 -7.29
CA THR A 13 -8.27 -18.01 -6.46
C THR A 13 -6.76 -17.98 -6.24
N ALA A 14 -5.98 -17.53 -7.24
CA ALA A 14 -4.54 -17.40 -7.12
C ALA A 14 -4.13 -16.30 -6.14
N SER A 15 -4.83 -15.17 -6.09
CA SER A 15 -4.53 -14.10 -5.14
C SER A 15 -4.76 -14.57 -3.70
N ASP A 16 -5.88 -15.23 -3.42
CA ASP A 16 -6.13 -15.84 -2.10
C ASP A 16 -5.10 -16.92 -1.76
N PHE A 17 -4.80 -17.81 -2.72
CA PHE A 17 -3.84 -18.90 -2.52
C PHE A 17 -2.43 -18.38 -2.20
N PHE A 18 -1.92 -17.40 -2.94
CA PHE A 18 -0.60 -16.82 -2.69
C PHE A 18 -0.56 -15.96 -1.43
N ALA A 19 -1.65 -15.26 -1.11
CA ALA A 19 -1.74 -14.57 0.17
C ALA A 19 -1.63 -15.55 1.33
N GLU A 20 -2.27 -16.72 1.28
CA GLU A 20 -2.20 -17.70 2.39
C GLU A 20 -0.91 -18.52 2.41
N ASN A 21 -0.44 -18.98 1.25
CA ASN A 21 0.62 -19.99 1.17
C ASN A 21 1.99 -19.43 0.77
N GLY A 22 2.06 -18.14 0.44
CA GLY A 22 3.24 -17.53 -0.16
C GLY A 22 3.48 -17.97 -1.61
N LEU A 23 4.50 -17.38 -2.22
CA LEU A 23 4.78 -17.54 -3.64
C LEU A 23 5.44 -18.86 -4.00
N THR A 24 5.91 -19.64 -3.01
CA THR A 24 6.55 -20.94 -3.26
C THR A 24 5.54 -22.09 -3.37
N GLY A 25 4.25 -21.83 -3.11
CA GLY A 25 3.17 -22.81 -3.19
C GLY A 25 3.13 -23.58 -4.53
N PRO A 26 2.87 -24.91 -4.53
CA PRO A 26 2.78 -25.69 -5.76
C PRO A 26 1.57 -25.30 -6.62
N THR A 27 1.76 -25.07 -7.92
CA THR A 27 0.67 -24.70 -8.85
C THR A 27 -0.39 -25.79 -9.02
N ARG A 28 -0.06 -27.05 -8.72
CA ARG A 28 -1.05 -28.15 -8.64
C ARG A 28 -2.11 -27.88 -7.57
N ARG A 29 -1.70 -27.42 -6.38
CA ARG A 29 -2.64 -27.08 -5.30
C ARG A 29 -3.48 -25.85 -5.63
N LEU A 30 -2.90 -24.88 -6.34
CA LEU A 30 -3.65 -23.75 -6.88
C LEU A 30 -4.72 -24.22 -7.88
N ALA A 31 -4.36 -25.11 -8.81
CA ALA A 31 -5.31 -25.64 -9.79
C ALA A 31 -6.47 -26.39 -9.11
N GLU A 32 -6.16 -27.21 -8.09
CA GLU A 32 -7.15 -27.89 -7.25
C GLU A 32 -8.08 -26.89 -6.53
N ALA A 33 -7.50 -25.85 -5.90
CA ALA A 33 -8.28 -24.81 -5.23
C ALA A 33 -9.19 -24.04 -6.20
N ALA A 34 -8.74 -23.81 -7.45
CA ALA A 34 -9.51 -23.15 -8.49
C ALA A 34 -10.52 -24.08 -9.19
N GLY A 35 -10.56 -25.36 -8.83
CA GLY A 35 -11.46 -26.36 -9.45
C GLY A 35 -11.13 -26.63 -10.92
N VAL A 36 -9.86 -26.51 -11.32
CA VAL A 36 -9.39 -26.73 -12.69
C VAL A 36 -8.24 -27.73 -12.74
N SER A 37 -8.00 -28.33 -13.91
CA SER A 37 -6.78 -29.10 -14.10
C SER A 37 -5.56 -28.18 -14.19
N GLN A 38 -4.39 -28.66 -13.77
CA GLN A 38 -3.14 -27.91 -13.90
C GLN A 38 -2.82 -27.57 -15.36
N ARG A 39 -3.19 -28.45 -16.31
CA ARG A 39 -3.07 -28.17 -17.76
C ARG A 39 -3.95 -26.98 -18.18
N LEU A 40 -5.18 -26.89 -17.67
CA LEU A 40 -6.08 -25.78 -17.97
C LEU A 40 -5.56 -24.49 -17.34
N LEU A 41 -5.07 -24.54 -16.10
CA LEU A 41 -4.41 -23.39 -15.45
C LEU A 41 -3.30 -22.81 -16.34
N TYR A 42 -2.37 -23.65 -16.81
CA TYR A 42 -1.28 -23.22 -17.69
C TYR A 42 -1.72 -22.79 -19.10
N ARG A 43 -2.93 -23.14 -19.54
CA ARG A 43 -3.51 -22.59 -20.77
C ARG A 43 -3.91 -21.12 -20.62
N PHE A 44 -4.33 -20.69 -19.42
CA PHE A 44 -4.65 -19.30 -19.12
C PHE A 44 -3.42 -18.48 -18.73
N PHE A 45 -2.50 -19.09 -18.00
CA PHE A 45 -1.30 -18.45 -17.47
C PHE A 45 -0.09 -19.36 -17.73
N PRO A 46 0.66 -19.13 -18.82
CA PRO A 46 1.68 -20.06 -19.30
C PRO A 46 2.75 -20.45 -18.27
N THR A 47 3.11 -19.54 -17.38
CA THR A 47 4.05 -19.81 -16.27
C THR A 47 3.48 -19.37 -14.93
N LYS A 48 4.11 -19.84 -13.84
CA LYS A 48 3.74 -19.41 -12.48
C LYS A 48 3.99 -17.92 -12.29
N GLU A 49 5.09 -17.43 -12.85
CA GLU A 49 5.50 -16.03 -12.83
C GLU A 49 4.46 -15.16 -13.53
N ASN A 50 3.81 -15.64 -14.61
CA ASN A 50 2.69 -14.93 -15.22
C ASN A 50 1.49 -14.83 -14.27
N ILE A 51 1.13 -15.89 -13.55
CA ILE A 51 0.04 -15.84 -12.55
C ILE A 51 0.38 -14.80 -11.47
N VAL A 52 1.60 -14.87 -10.94
CA VAL A 52 2.08 -13.98 -9.88
C VAL A 52 2.09 -12.51 -10.33
N ALA A 53 2.62 -12.22 -11.52
CA ALA A 53 2.64 -10.87 -12.08
C ALA A 53 1.23 -10.30 -12.30
N GLU A 54 0.28 -11.13 -12.71
CA GLU A 54 -1.12 -10.74 -12.88
C GLU A 54 -1.81 -10.47 -11.54
N VAL A 55 -1.60 -11.35 -10.55
CA VAL A 55 -2.12 -11.15 -9.19
C VAL A 55 -1.63 -9.82 -8.64
N TYR A 56 -0.36 -9.47 -8.85
CA TYR A 56 0.16 -8.18 -8.39
C TYR A 56 -0.42 -6.99 -9.14
N ARG A 57 -0.55 -7.10 -10.45
CA ARG A 57 -1.15 -6.02 -11.24
C ARG A 57 -2.58 -5.73 -10.77
N GLU A 58 -3.36 -6.77 -10.47
CA GLU A 58 -4.74 -6.60 -10.03
C GLU A 58 -4.85 -6.16 -8.56
N GLU A 59 -4.18 -6.86 -7.65
CA GLU A 59 -4.33 -6.64 -6.20
C GLU A 59 -3.53 -5.45 -5.69
N ILE A 60 -2.32 -5.20 -6.24
CA ILE A 60 -1.43 -4.16 -5.72
C ILE A 60 -1.67 -2.83 -6.44
N LEU A 61 -1.63 -2.83 -7.79
CA LEU A 61 -1.86 -1.60 -8.55
C LEU A 61 -3.36 -1.25 -8.62
N GLY A 62 -4.25 -2.24 -8.71
CA GLY A 62 -5.70 -2.01 -8.74
C GLY A 62 -6.29 -1.48 -7.43
N ALA A 63 -5.58 -1.64 -6.30
CA ALA A 63 -6.00 -1.06 -5.02
C ALA A 63 -5.88 0.47 -4.98
N PHE A 64 -5.05 1.05 -5.86
CA PHE A 64 -4.87 2.49 -5.91
C PHE A 64 -6.11 3.22 -6.46
N LYS A 65 -6.52 4.30 -5.79
CA LYS A 65 -7.68 5.10 -6.19
C LYS A 65 -7.23 6.49 -6.60
N GLY A 66 -7.40 6.83 -7.89
CA GLY A 66 -7.07 8.15 -8.42
C GLY A 66 -7.74 9.32 -7.67
N LYS A 67 -8.92 9.08 -7.08
CA LYS A 67 -9.64 10.08 -6.26
C LYS A 67 -8.82 10.59 -5.07
N TRP A 68 -7.89 9.78 -4.53
CA TRP A 68 -7.12 10.17 -3.34
C TRP A 68 -6.30 11.42 -3.54
N PHE A 69 -5.74 11.62 -4.74
CA PHE A 69 -5.00 12.84 -5.04
C PHE A 69 -5.93 14.06 -5.05
N ALA A 70 -7.09 13.94 -5.68
CA ALA A 70 -8.09 15.01 -5.69
C ALA A 70 -8.55 15.36 -4.26
N ASP A 71 -8.88 14.35 -3.45
CA ASP A 71 -9.33 14.52 -2.06
C ASP A 71 -8.24 15.16 -1.18
N LEU A 72 -6.97 14.76 -1.36
CA LEU A 72 -5.85 15.34 -0.62
C LEU A 72 -5.57 16.79 -1.02
N GLN A 73 -5.87 17.19 -2.26
CA GLN A 73 -5.62 18.53 -2.77
C GLN A 73 -6.82 19.48 -2.61
N ASP A 74 -7.96 19.01 -2.08
CA ASP A 74 -9.16 19.83 -1.85
C ASP A 74 -9.01 20.75 -0.63
N ARG A 75 -8.37 21.91 -0.83
CA ARG A 75 -8.14 22.92 0.22
C ARG A 75 -9.42 23.59 0.76
N SER A 76 -10.61 23.17 0.36
CA SER A 76 -11.84 23.55 1.05
C SER A 76 -11.99 22.89 2.43
N LEU A 77 -11.22 21.82 2.69
CA LEU A 77 -11.17 21.10 3.95
C LEU A 77 -9.80 21.24 4.65
N PRO A 78 -9.76 21.28 5.99
CA PRO A 78 -8.50 21.28 6.73
C PRO A 78 -7.60 20.09 6.39
N ILE A 79 -6.28 20.29 6.33
CA ILE A 79 -5.32 19.22 5.97
C ILE A 79 -5.45 17.97 6.85
N GLU A 80 -5.68 18.14 8.15
CA GLU A 80 -5.85 17.03 9.09
C GLU A 80 -7.02 16.12 8.69
N GLN A 81 -8.14 16.72 8.27
CA GLN A 81 -9.32 15.97 7.83
C GLN A 81 -9.05 15.22 6.53
N ARG A 82 -8.37 15.86 5.57
CA ARG A 82 -8.01 15.27 4.27
C ARG A 82 -7.12 14.05 4.45
N ILE A 83 -6.01 14.21 5.18
CA ILE A 83 -5.05 13.13 5.45
C ILE A 83 -5.70 12.00 6.25
N THR A 84 -6.51 12.33 7.27
CA THR A 84 -7.21 11.32 8.07
C THR A 84 -8.17 10.50 7.22
N THR A 85 -8.98 11.16 6.38
CA THR A 85 -9.92 10.48 5.47
C THR A 85 -9.18 9.55 4.51
N PHE A 86 -8.07 10.03 3.94
CA PHE A 86 -7.21 9.22 3.09
C PHE A 86 -6.71 7.96 3.80
N TYR A 87 -6.09 8.08 4.98
CA TYR A 87 -5.48 6.93 5.66
C TYR A 87 -6.49 5.94 6.24
N VAL A 88 -7.68 6.41 6.63
CA VAL A 88 -8.77 5.50 7.01
C VAL A 88 -9.21 4.65 5.81
N ASP A 89 -9.42 5.26 4.64
CA ASP A 89 -9.76 4.52 3.42
C ASP A 89 -8.60 3.63 2.95
N TYR A 90 -7.35 4.09 3.10
CA TYR A 90 -6.14 3.34 2.75
C TYR A 90 -5.98 2.06 3.59
N LEU A 91 -6.23 2.15 4.91
CA LEU A 91 -6.22 0.99 5.80
C LEU A 91 -7.33 0.00 5.49
N ASP A 92 -8.56 0.49 5.29
CA ASP A 92 -9.73 -0.34 5.05
C ASP A 92 -9.66 -1.08 3.70
N THR A 93 -9.18 -0.39 2.66
CA THR A 93 -9.30 -0.89 1.28
C THR A 93 -8.01 -1.33 0.63
N THR A 94 -6.85 -0.88 1.11
CA THR A 94 -5.54 -1.26 0.55
C THR A 94 -4.73 -2.10 1.51
N LEU A 95 -4.43 -1.61 2.71
CA LEU A 95 -3.56 -2.32 3.67
C LEU A 95 -4.26 -3.50 4.39
N THR A 96 -5.14 -4.20 3.67
CA THR A 96 -5.82 -5.40 4.12
C THR A 96 -4.85 -6.54 4.39
N ARG A 97 -5.29 -7.56 5.13
CA ARG A 97 -4.49 -8.77 5.38
C ARG A 97 -4.00 -9.43 4.09
N LYS A 98 -4.86 -9.53 3.07
CA LYS A 98 -4.52 -10.15 1.79
C LYS A 98 -3.41 -9.37 1.09
N TRP A 99 -3.61 -8.06 0.94
CA TRP A 99 -2.65 -7.17 0.30
C TRP A 99 -1.30 -7.17 1.02
N MET A 100 -1.29 -7.03 2.35
CA MET A 100 -0.05 -7.02 3.15
C MET A 100 0.76 -8.30 2.97
N ARG A 101 0.10 -9.46 2.94
CA ARG A 101 0.78 -10.75 2.75
C ARG A 101 1.35 -10.87 1.35
N LEU A 102 0.58 -10.51 0.32
CA LEU A 102 1.06 -10.51 -1.07
C LEU A 102 2.24 -9.56 -1.25
N PHE A 103 2.13 -8.33 -0.78
CA PHE A 103 3.18 -7.31 -0.88
C PHE A 103 4.48 -7.78 -0.21
N LEU A 104 4.41 -8.32 1.02
CA LEU A 104 5.59 -8.80 1.74
C LEU A 104 6.22 -10.03 1.10
N TYR A 105 5.44 -11.03 0.67
CA TYR A 105 6.00 -12.19 -0.02
C TYR A 105 6.70 -11.80 -1.32
N ALA A 106 6.12 -10.86 -2.07
CA ALA A 106 6.71 -10.33 -3.30
C ALA A 106 8.00 -9.55 -3.04
N SER A 107 8.03 -8.77 -1.95
CA SER A 107 9.21 -8.00 -1.53
C SER A 107 10.37 -8.91 -1.14
N LEU A 108 10.09 -10.05 -0.50
CA LEU A 108 11.10 -11.04 -0.11
C LEU A 108 11.58 -11.93 -1.26
N ALA A 109 10.83 -11.98 -2.36
CA ALA A 109 11.16 -12.80 -3.53
C ALA A 109 12.07 -12.06 -4.53
N ASP A 110 12.72 -10.97 -4.13
CA ASP A 110 13.58 -10.10 -4.96
C ASP A 110 12.94 -9.69 -6.30
N SER A 111 11.62 -9.48 -6.29
CA SER A 111 10.89 -8.99 -7.46
C SER A 111 10.93 -7.47 -7.56
N SER A 112 10.90 -6.92 -8.78
CA SER A 112 10.83 -5.45 -8.98
C SER A 112 9.53 -4.83 -8.51
N MET A 113 8.52 -5.65 -8.17
CA MET A 113 7.16 -5.21 -7.84
C MET A 113 7.12 -4.14 -6.75
N ALA A 114 7.77 -4.37 -5.60
CA ALA A 114 7.71 -3.43 -4.49
C ALA A 114 8.41 -2.10 -4.82
N PRO A 115 9.64 -2.08 -5.37
CA PRO A 115 10.24 -0.86 -5.91
C PRO A 115 9.36 -0.13 -6.94
N ASP A 116 8.77 -0.86 -7.88
CA ASP A 116 7.93 -0.29 -8.95
C ASP A 116 6.65 0.35 -8.37
N TYR A 117 6.01 -0.31 -7.39
CA TYR A 117 4.85 0.21 -6.66
C TYR A 117 5.20 1.47 -5.87
N ILE A 118 6.30 1.43 -5.12
CA ILE A 118 6.75 2.57 -4.31
C ILE A 118 7.02 3.77 -5.23
N ALA A 119 7.82 3.59 -6.28
CA ALA A 119 8.17 4.65 -7.21
C ALA A 119 6.95 5.22 -7.95
N SER A 120 6.00 4.36 -8.33
CA SER A 120 4.86 4.77 -9.15
C SER A 120 3.72 5.39 -8.35
N ILE A 121 3.50 4.95 -7.10
CA ILE A 121 2.30 5.32 -6.33
C ILE A 121 2.67 6.00 -5.02
N VAL A 122 3.46 5.33 -4.18
CA VAL A 122 3.76 5.82 -2.83
C VAL A 122 4.52 7.14 -2.90
N THR A 123 5.56 7.25 -3.72
CA THR A 123 6.35 8.47 -3.84
C THR A 123 5.50 9.69 -4.24
N GLN A 124 4.57 9.53 -5.19
CA GLN A 124 3.69 10.62 -5.60
C GLN A 124 2.72 11.02 -4.49
N LEU A 125 2.17 10.03 -3.77
CA LEU A 125 1.31 10.24 -2.60
C LEU A 125 2.04 11.02 -1.50
N LEU A 126 3.26 10.60 -1.16
CA LEU A 126 4.08 11.25 -0.14
C LEU A 126 4.38 12.71 -0.52
N GLU A 127 4.69 12.98 -1.78
CA GLU A 127 4.94 14.33 -2.28
C GLU A 127 3.70 15.23 -2.17
N VAL A 128 2.52 14.72 -2.52
CA VAL A 128 1.28 15.50 -2.39
C VAL A 128 0.97 15.78 -0.92
N LEU A 129 1.07 14.76 -0.07
CA LEU A 129 0.77 14.89 1.35
C LEU A 129 1.64 15.96 2.02
N ILE A 130 2.96 15.89 1.83
CA ILE A 130 3.86 16.82 2.52
C ILE A 130 3.76 18.25 1.97
N LYS A 131 3.52 18.42 0.66
CA LYS A 131 3.30 19.75 0.06
C LYS A 131 2.03 20.40 0.57
N GLU A 132 0.94 19.64 0.67
CA GLU A 132 -0.33 20.16 1.18
C GLU A 132 -0.26 20.47 2.69
N ALA A 133 0.47 19.65 3.47
CA ALA A 133 0.73 19.94 4.87
C ALA A 133 1.60 21.19 5.07
N ALA A 134 2.66 21.35 4.29
CA ALA A 134 3.51 22.53 4.33
C ALA A 134 2.73 23.81 3.96
N ALA A 135 1.88 23.73 2.94
CA ALA A 135 1.04 24.85 2.51
C ALA A 135 0.01 25.27 3.55
N GLU A 136 -0.61 24.33 4.26
CA GLU A 136 -1.57 24.65 5.33
C GLU A 136 -0.88 25.28 6.55
N LEU A 137 0.29 24.76 6.92
CA LEU A 137 1.03 25.19 8.11
C LEU A 137 1.91 26.43 7.86
N ASP A 138 1.93 26.94 6.63
CA ASP A 138 2.77 28.07 6.18
C ASP A 138 4.26 27.86 6.50
N VAL A 139 4.77 26.66 6.22
CA VAL A 139 6.18 26.29 6.41
C VAL A 139 6.88 26.01 5.09
N THR A 140 8.16 26.37 5.02
CA THR A 140 9.01 26.13 3.85
C THR A 140 9.72 24.79 3.99
N LEU A 141 9.47 23.87 3.05
CA LEU A 141 10.19 22.60 2.98
C LEU A 141 11.65 22.82 2.53
N PRO A 142 12.59 21.94 2.94
CA PRO A 142 13.98 22.00 2.48
C PRO A 142 14.10 21.68 0.99
N ASP A 143 15.16 22.17 0.33
CA ASP A 143 15.40 21.89 -1.11
C ASP A 143 15.76 20.43 -1.42
N ASP A 144 16.13 19.64 -0.41
CA ASP A 144 16.53 18.25 -0.59
C ASP A 144 15.32 17.32 -0.68
N ARG A 145 15.07 16.82 -1.89
CA ARG A 145 13.97 15.90 -2.19
C ARG A 145 14.05 14.60 -1.39
N ALA A 146 15.24 14.06 -1.14
CA ALA A 146 15.38 12.83 -0.36
C ALA A 146 14.91 13.08 1.08
N MET A 147 15.29 14.22 1.65
CA MET A 147 14.85 14.61 2.99
C MET A 147 13.33 14.82 3.08
N ILE A 148 12.73 15.51 2.09
CA ILE A 148 11.27 15.66 1.99
C ILE A 148 10.58 14.30 1.98
N HIS A 149 11.12 13.33 1.24
CA HIS A 149 10.56 11.98 1.19
C HIS A 149 10.67 11.27 2.54
N GLU A 150 11.82 11.34 3.21
CA GLU A 150 12.00 10.74 4.55
C GLU A 150 11.05 11.36 5.58
N MET A 151 10.84 12.68 5.54
CA MET A 151 9.84 13.34 6.38
C MET A 151 8.44 12.76 6.15
N ALA A 152 8.02 12.61 4.88
CA ALA A 152 6.71 12.03 4.56
C ALA A 152 6.61 10.53 4.95
N TRP A 153 7.73 9.80 4.88
CA TRP A 153 7.82 8.42 5.35
C TRP A 153 7.59 8.26 6.85
N THR A 154 7.81 9.29 7.68
CA THR A 154 7.51 9.20 9.12
C THR A 154 6.03 8.88 9.39
N LEU A 155 5.13 9.53 8.64
CA LEU A 155 3.69 9.27 8.72
C LEU A 155 3.32 7.95 8.03
N HIS A 156 3.68 7.81 6.75
CA HIS A 156 3.28 6.65 5.97
C HIS A 156 3.87 5.34 6.52
N GLY A 157 5.13 5.37 6.96
CA GLY A 157 5.81 4.26 7.62
C GLY A 157 5.15 3.85 8.94
N GLY A 158 4.72 4.82 9.76
CA GLY A 158 3.97 4.54 10.99
C GLY A 158 2.65 3.81 10.74
N ILE A 159 1.87 4.29 9.77
CA ILE A 159 0.59 3.68 9.38
C ILE A 159 0.80 2.29 8.74
N SER A 160 1.76 2.17 7.82
CA SER A 160 2.10 0.89 7.17
C SER A 160 2.62 -0.13 8.19
N HIS A 161 3.43 0.30 9.16
CA HIS A 161 3.88 -0.57 10.23
C HIS A 161 2.73 -0.98 11.16
N TYR A 162 1.76 -0.11 11.43
CA TYR A 162 0.52 -0.51 12.12
C TYR A 162 -0.22 -1.63 11.38
N ALA A 163 -0.37 -1.54 10.06
CA ALA A 163 -0.99 -2.61 9.26
C ALA A 163 -0.19 -3.93 9.34
N ILE A 164 1.16 -3.87 9.32
CA ILE A 164 2.02 -5.05 9.55
C ILE A 164 1.73 -5.65 10.93
N ARG A 165 1.75 -4.85 11.99
CA ARG A 165 1.51 -5.33 13.36
C ARG A 165 0.14 -6.01 13.47
N ARG A 166 -0.88 -5.43 12.84
CA ARG A 166 -2.25 -5.94 12.85
C ARG A 166 -2.38 -7.27 12.10
N HIS A 167 -1.89 -7.33 10.87
CA HIS A 167 -2.20 -8.44 9.96
C HIS A 167 -1.15 -9.54 9.93
N ILE A 168 0.10 -9.22 10.26
CA ILE A 168 1.24 -10.12 10.13
C ILE A 168 1.73 -10.55 11.50
N TYR A 169 2.07 -9.60 12.37
CA TYR A 169 2.60 -9.93 13.71
C TYR A 169 1.49 -10.38 14.67
N LYS A 170 0.24 -10.05 14.36
CA LYS A 170 -0.93 -10.27 15.24
C LYS A 170 -0.74 -9.61 16.62
N ALA A 171 -0.13 -8.42 16.62
CA ALA A 171 0.30 -7.69 17.80
C ALA A 171 -0.47 -6.37 18.01
N SER A 172 -1.72 -6.30 17.54
CA SER A 172 -2.58 -5.13 17.72
C SER A 172 -3.59 -5.32 18.84
N LEU A 173 -3.76 -4.28 19.66
CA LEU A 173 -4.82 -4.17 20.66
C LEU A 173 -6.13 -3.68 20.01
N GLN A 174 -7.24 -3.79 20.74
CA GLN A 174 -8.55 -3.31 20.29
C GLN A 174 -8.65 -1.78 20.39
N VAL A 175 -8.02 -1.08 19.46
CA VAL A 175 -8.12 0.38 19.31
C VAL A 175 -8.78 0.69 17.96
N PRO A 176 -9.77 1.60 17.89
CA PRO A 176 -10.35 2.02 16.62
C PRO A 176 -9.29 2.55 15.65
N GLU A 177 -9.35 2.15 14.38
CA GLU A 177 -8.39 2.58 13.36
C GLU A 177 -8.37 4.10 13.18
N SER A 178 -9.53 4.75 13.22
CA SER A 178 -9.65 6.20 13.13
C SER A 178 -8.86 6.90 14.24
N SER A 179 -8.82 6.35 15.45
CA SER A 179 -8.02 6.89 16.55
C SER A 179 -6.52 6.73 16.29
N ILE A 180 -6.08 5.57 15.75
CA ILE A 180 -4.69 5.34 15.38
C ILE A 180 -4.26 6.31 14.27
N VAL A 181 -5.08 6.47 13.24
CA VAL A 181 -4.81 7.41 12.14
C VAL A 181 -4.72 8.84 12.69
N ALA A 182 -5.72 9.30 13.44
CA ALA A 182 -5.73 10.65 14.02
C ALA A 182 -4.47 10.92 14.85
N MET A 183 -4.02 9.97 15.68
CA MET A 183 -2.77 10.11 16.44
C MET A 183 -1.54 10.33 15.54
N HIS A 184 -1.39 9.54 14.48
CA HIS A 184 -0.25 9.67 13.58
C HIS A 184 -0.31 10.97 12.76
N VAL A 185 -1.50 11.34 12.28
CA VAL A 185 -1.70 12.59 11.51
C VAL A 185 -1.43 13.80 12.38
N HIS A 186 -1.99 13.83 13.59
CA HIS A 186 -1.76 14.92 14.54
C HIS A 186 -0.28 15.07 14.90
N LEU A 187 0.40 13.95 15.20
CA LEU A 187 1.84 13.95 15.49
C LEU A 187 2.67 14.45 14.29
N PHE A 188 2.33 14.01 13.08
CA PHE A 188 3.03 14.42 11.85
C PHE A 188 2.88 15.92 11.59
N LEU A 189 1.65 16.46 11.67
CA LEU A 189 1.39 17.88 11.44
C LEU A 189 2.07 18.75 12.50
N ALA A 190 1.95 18.38 13.77
CA ALA A 190 2.63 19.10 14.86
C ALA A 190 4.18 19.00 14.77
N GLY A 191 4.68 17.90 14.23
CA GLY A 191 6.11 17.63 14.06
C GLY A 191 6.74 18.21 12.80
N LEU A 192 5.96 18.76 11.86
CA LEU A 192 6.50 19.15 10.55
C LEU A 192 7.56 20.26 10.65
N GLY A 193 7.29 21.32 11.41
CA GLY A 193 8.26 22.39 11.68
C GLY A 193 9.54 21.87 12.35
N PRO A 194 9.44 21.16 13.50
CA PRO A 194 10.60 20.56 14.16
C PRO A 194 11.41 19.60 13.27
N MET A 195 10.76 18.85 12.36
CA MET A 195 11.48 18.02 11.39
C MET A 195 12.32 18.87 10.42
N ILE A 196 11.78 19.98 9.91
CA ILE A 196 12.50 20.90 9.02
C ILE A 196 13.72 21.51 9.72
N GLU A 197 13.57 21.92 10.98
CA GLU A 197 14.66 22.45 11.80
C GLU A 197 15.77 21.41 11.98
N ALA A 198 15.41 20.17 12.37
CA ALA A 198 16.37 19.08 12.54
C ALA A 198 17.15 18.74 11.25
N CYS A 199 16.52 18.86 10.09
CA CYS A 199 17.19 18.68 8.79
C CYS A 199 18.19 19.79 8.47
N SER A 200 17.99 20.98 9.02
CA SER A 200 18.84 22.15 8.79
C SER A 200 20.10 22.11 9.65
N ASP A 201 19.98 21.60 10.88
CA ASP A 201 21.09 21.43 11.84
C ASP A 201 22.05 20.29 11.48
N ALA A 202 21.63 19.36 10.61
CA ALA A 202 22.42 18.21 10.18
C ALA A 202 23.38 18.50 9.00
N ARG A 203 23.40 19.73 8.48
CA ARG A 203 24.26 20.18 7.36
C ARG A 203 25.46 20.98 7.86
#